data_AF-A0A3D3EZH2-F1
#
_entry.id   AF-A0A3D3EZH2-F1
#
_cell.length_a   1.000
_cell.length_b   1.000
_cell.length_c   1.000
_cell.angle_alpha   90.00
_cell.angle_beta   90.00
_cell.angle_gamma   90.00
#
_symmetry.space_group_name_H-M   'P 1'
#
loop_
_entity.id
_entity.type
_entity.pdbx_description
1 polymer ?
#
loop_
_entity_poly.entity_id
_entity_poly.type
_entity_poly.pdbx_seq_one_letter_code
_entity_poly.pdbx_strand_id
1 'polypeptide(L)'
;MQKNEKLTNKTDGKSRQALLKQEINPKYLPNLMHNLPGMAYRCMNDSKWSMLFISEGSVDITGFHARDLLHNAKVSYGELIYPADRELVVKAVAEAVSRNTQFQVEYRIIDINN
;
A
#
# COMPACT_ATOMS: atom_id res chain seq x y z
N MET A 1 21.73 -39.99 50.34
CA MET A 1 20.75 -40.48 49.33
C MET A 1 19.63 -39.45 49.30
N GLN A 2 19.23 -38.75 48.24
CA GLN A 2 19.64 -38.59 46.84
C GLN A 2 19.20 -37.15 46.43
N LYS A 3 19.99 -36.48 45.59
CA LYS A 3 19.69 -35.20 44.91
C LYS A 3 18.54 -35.37 43.90
N ASN A 4 17.89 -34.25 43.53
CA ASN A 4 17.60 -33.79 42.14
C ASN A 4 16.42 -32.80 42.14
N GLU A 5 16.23 -31.87 41.22
CA GLU A 5 17.06 -31.01 40.37
C GLU A 5 16.05 -30.05 39.70
N LYS A 6 16.52 -28.85 39.37
CA LYS A 6 15.82 -27.74 38.72
C LYS A 6 14.84 -28.16 37.60
N LEU A 7 13.63 -27.62 37.62
CA LEU A 7 12.84 -27.37 36.41
C LEU A 7 12.60 -25.87 36.27
N THR A 8 13.59 -25.20 35.68
CA THR A 8 13.42 -23.92 34.99
C THR A 8 12.58 -24.17 33.75
N ASN A 9 11.29 -23.78 33.76
CA ASN A 9 10.50 -23.71 32.54
C ASN A 9 11.03 -22.59 31.66
N LYS A 10 11.95 -22.99 30.78
CA LYS A 10 12.53 -22.20 29.71
C LYS A 10 11.45 -22.08 28.64
N THR A 11 10.62 -21.05 28.72
CA THR A 11 9.57 -20.78 27.73
C THR A 11 10.23 -20.59 26.36
N ASP A 12 9.88 -21.47 25.42
CA ASP A 12 10.49 -21.61 24.11
C ASP A 12 10.45 -20.31 23.28
N GLY A 13 11.59 -19.62 23.24
CA GLY A 13 11.81 -18.46 22.35
C GLY A 13 11.75 -18.79 20.85
N LYS A 14 11.60 -20.06 20.47
CA LYS A 14 11.46 -20.51 19.08
C LYS A 14 10.06 -20.24 18.50
N SER A 15 9.02 -20.16 19.33
CA SER A 15 7.63 -20.03 18.86
C SER A 15 7.28 -18.60 18.42
N ARG A 16 7.94 -17.57 19.00
CA ARG A 16 7.65 -16.16 18.68
C ARG A 16 8.34 -15.69 17.39
N GLN A 17 9.49 -16.27 17.05
CA GLN A 17 10.20 -15.96 15.81
C GLN A 17 9.56 -16.63 14.57
N ALA A 18 8.87 -17.76 14.76
CA ALA A 18 8.15 -18.45 13.68
C ALA A 18 6.90 -17.68 13.20
N LEU A 19 6.19 -17.00 14.12
CA LEU A 19 5.03 -16.16 13.78
C LEU A 19 5.41 -14.92 12.96
N LEU A 20 6.64 -14.42 13.12
CA LEU A 20 7.12 -13.21 12.43
C LEU A 20 7.60 -13.47 10.99
N LYS A 21 7.71 -14.73 10.57
CA LYS A 21 8.17 -15.14 9.23
C LYS A 21 7.08 -15.81 8.40
N GLN A 22 5.84 -15.35 8.54
CA GLN A 22 4.84 -15.70 7.53
C GLN A 22 5.12 -14.84 6.29
N GLU A 23 6.08 -15.29 5.48
CA GLU A 23 6.29 -14.75 4.14
C GLU A 23 4.94 -14.82 3.42
N ILE A 24 4.40 -13.66 3.02
CA ILE A 24 3.20 -13.63 2.19
C ILE A 24 3.58 -14.38 0.92
N ASN A 25 3.05 -15.61 0.78
CA ASN A 25 3.35 -16.42 -0.39
C ASN A 25 2.91 -15.61 -1.62
N PRO A 26 3.82 -15.31 -2.56
CA PRO A 26 3.53 -14.43 -3.69
C PRO A 26 2.35 -14.94 -4.54
N LYS A 27 2.00 -16.23 -4.45
CA LYS A 27 0.81 -16.82 -5.08
C LYS A 27 -0.51 -16.29 -4.51
N TYR A 28 -0.54 -15.78 -3.28
CA TYR A 28 -1.75 -15.22 -2.65
C TYR A 28 -1.85 -13.70 -2.77
N LEU A 29 -0.79 -13.01 -3.21
CA LEU A 29 -0.82 -11.56 -3.43
C LEU A 29 -1.96 -11.14 -4.38
N PRO A 30 -2.23 -11.82 -5.51
CA PRO A 30 -3.32 -11.44 -6.40
C PRO A 30 -4.70 -11.50 -5.71
N ASN A 31 -4.95 -12.57 -4.94
CA ASN A 31 -6.22 -12.74 -4.24
C ASN A 31 -6.39 -11.74 -3.09
N LEU A 32 -5.30 -11.41 -2.38
CA LEU A 32 -5.33 -10.38 -1.34
C LEU A 32 -5.67 -9.00 -1.92
N MET A 33 -5.09 -8.68 -3.08
CA MET A 33 -5.35 -7.41 -3.76
C MET A 33 -6.75 -7.36 -4.37
N HIS A 34 -7.28 -8.49 -4.85
CA HIS A 34 -8.63 -8.56 -5.43
C HIS A 34 -9.74 -8.33 -4.39
N ASN A 35 -9.54 -8.78 -3.15
CA ASN A 35 -10.53 -8.62 -2.08
C ASN A 35 -10.34 -7.35 -1.24
N LEU A 36 -9.38 -6.49 -1.60
CA LEU A 36 -9.14 -5.24 -0.88
C LEU A 36 -10.26 -4.24 -1.21
N PRO A 37 -11.04 -3.74 -0.23
CA PRO A 37 -11.95 -2.64 -0.47
C PRO A 37 -11.13 -1.40 -0.86
N GLY A 38 -11.30 -0.95 -2.10
CA GLY A 38 -10.62 0.21 -2.67
C GLY A 38 -9.49 -0.17 -3.63
N MET A 39 -8.44 0.64 -3.68
CA MET A 39 -7.35 0.52 -4.64
C MET A 39 -5.99 0.54 -3.96
N ALA A 40 -5.18 -0.47 -4.24
CA ALA A 40 -3.76 -0.48 -3.92
C ALA A 40 -2.94 -0.01 -5.13
N TYR A 41 -1.91 0.80 -4.89
CA TYR A 41 -1.05 1.32 -5.95
C TYR A 41 0.39 1.51 -5.49
N ARG A 42 1.29 1.60 -6.46
CA ARG A 42 2.68 2.06 -6.29
C ARG A 42 3.00 2.99 -7.46
N CYS A 43 3.56 4.15 -7.16
CA CYS A 43 3.93 5.15 -8.16
C CYS A 43 5.36 5.65 -7.98
N MET A 44 5.86 6.30 -9.02
CA MET A 44 7.00 7.18 -8.92
C MET A 44 6.60 8.44 -8.15
N ASN A 45 7.49 8.95 -7.32
CA ASN A 45 7.35 10.26 -6.69
C ASN A 45 7.75 11.37 -7.68
N ASP A 46 7.05 11.41 -8.83
CA ASP A 46 7.18 12.45 -9.84
C ASP A 46 5.93 13.34 -9.87
N SER A 47 5.98 14.43 -10.64
CA SER A 47 4.85 15.38 -10.71
C SER A 47 3.59 14.79 -11.36
N LYS A 48 3.71 13.67 -12.08
CA LYS A 48 2.60 13.02 -12.78
C LYS A 48 1.99 11.87 -11.96
N TRP A 49 2.60 11.50 -10.84
CA TRP A 49 2.25 10.31 -10.07
C TRP A 49 2.27 9.04 -10.94
N SER A 50 3.34 8.86 -11.73
CA SER A 50 3.44 7.77 -12.71
C SER A 50 3.30 6.40 -12.05
N MET A 51 2.21 5.70 -12.33
CA MET A 51 1.89 4.42 -11.71
C MET A 51 2.80 3.30 -12.22
N LEU A 52 3.43 2.57 -11.29
CA LEU A 52 4.22 1.36 -11.53
C LEU A 52 3.44 0.07 -11.26
N PHE A 53 2.41 0.18 -10.41
CA PHE A 53 1.47 -0.88 -10.10
C PHE A 53 0.16 -0.24 -9.66
N ILE A 54 -0.96 -0.84 -10.04
CA ILE A 54 -2.30 -0.43 -9.63
C ILE A 54 -3.22 -1.66 -9.68
N SER A 55 -4.07 -1.82 -8.67
CA SER A 55 -5.03 -2.92 -8.60
C SER A 55 -6.26 -2.68 -9.47
N GLU A 56 -7.02 -3.74 -9.77
CA GLU A 56 -8.28 -3.64 -10.53
C GLU A 56 -9.37 -2.81 -9.83
N GLY A 57 -9.30 -2.64 -8.50
CA GLY A 57 -10.18 -1.71 -7.75
C GLY A 57 -10.05 -0.23 -8.16
N SER A 58 -9.12 0.09 -9.08
CA SER A 58 -9.07 1.40 -9.75
C SER A 58 -10.35 1.74 -10.51
N VAL A 59 -11.05 0.75 -11.05
CA VAL A 59 -12.30 0.96 -11.79
C VAL A 59 -13.38 1.53 -10.88
N ASP A 60 -13.52 1.00 -9.67
CA ASP A 60 -14.56 1.42 -8.73
C ASP A 60 -14.33 2.83 -8.18
N ILE A 61 -13.06 3.26 -8.10
CA ILE A 61 -12.68 4.57 -7.54
C ILE A 61 -12.57 5.65 -8.62
N THR A 62 -11.93 5.34 -9.74
CA THR A 62 -11.56 6.32 -10.78
C THR A 62 -12.37 6.17 -12.06
N GLY A 63 -13.01 5.02 -12.25
CA GLY A 63 -13.64 4.60 -13.51
C GLY A 63 -12.66 4.17 -14.62
N PHE A 64 -11.35 4.30 -14.40
CA PHE A 64 -10.34 3.83 -15.34
C PHE A 64 -9.87 2.42 -15.02
N HIS A 65 -9.55 1.64 -16.06
CA HIS A 65 -8.88 0.37 -15.87
C HIS A 65 -7.42 0.59 -15.47
N ALA A 66 -6.84 -0.37 -14.75
CA ALA A 66 -5.43 -0.38 -14.38
C ALA A 66 -4.49 -0.06 -15.58
N ARG A 67 -4.75 -0.68 -16.73
CA ARG A 67 -3.97 -0.48 -17.97
C ARG A 67 -3.98 0.96 -18.49
N ASP A 68 -5.01 1.75 -18.18
CA ASP A 68 -5.15 3.13 -18.65
C ASP A 68 -4.31 4.10 -17.80
N LEU A 69 -4.04 3.73 -16.54
CA LEU A 69 -3.30 4.53 -15.56
C LEU A 69 -1.83 4.12 -15.44
N LEU A 70 -1.52 2.84 -15.68
CA LEU A 70 -0.14 2.34 -15.64
C LEU A 70 0.76 3.14 -16.58
N HIS A 71 1.86 3.64 -16.02
CA HIS A 71 2.83 4.47 -16.74
C HIS A 71 2.23 5.67 -17.48
N ASN A 72 1.07 6.17 -17.01
CA ASN A 72 0.28 7.23 -17.65
C ASN A 72 -0.12 6.88 -19.10
N ALA A 73 -0.49 5.62 -19.37
CA ALA A 73 -0.80 5.14 -20.71
C ALA A 73 -1.91 5.95 -21.41
N LYS A 74 -2.95 6.34 -20.68
CA LYS A 74 -4.05 7.17 -21.16
C LYS A 74 -4.19 8.47 -20.38
N VAL A 75 -4.08 8.40 -19.06
CA VAL A 75 -4.21 9.56 -18.15
C VAL A 75 -3.25 9.39 -16.98
N SER A 76 -2.70 10.49 -16.48
CA SER A 76 -1.87 10.44 -15.29
C SER A 76 -2.74 10.52 -14.03
N TYR A 77 -2.35 9.80 -12.97
CA TYR A 77 -3.14 9.85 -11.73
C TYR A 77 -3.14 11.25 -11.11
N GLY A 78 -2.06 12.02 -11.29
CA GLY A 78 -1.99 13.42 -10.85
C GLY A 78 -3.06 14.32 -11.47
N GLU A 79 -3.50 14.01 -12.69
CA GLU A 79 -4.59 14.76 -13.35
C GLU A 79 -5.95 14.45 -12.74
N LEU A 80 -6.13 13.24 -12.19
CA LEU A 80 -7.35 12.85 -11.49
C LEU A 80 -7.48 13.55 -10.13
N ILE A 81 -6.39 13.98 -9.51
CA ILE A 81 -6.48 14.75 -8.26
C ILE A 81 -7.12 16.11 -8.56
N TYR A 82 -8.19 16.44 -7.81
CA TYR A 82 -8.90 17.70 -7.98
C TYR A 82 -7.92 18.89 -7.87
N PRO A 83 -7.94 19.87 -8.80
CA PRO A 83 -6.89 20.89 -8.89
C PRO A 83 -6.57 21.62 -7.58
N ALA A 84 -7.60 21.93 -6.77
CA ALA A 84 -7.43 22.61 -5.50
C ALA A 84 -6.75 21.75 -4.41
N ASP A 85 -6.75 20.43 -4.56
CA ASP A 85 -6.22 19.49 -3.55
C ASP A 85 -4.80 19.01 -3.89
N ARG A 86 -4.30 19.30 -5.10
CA ARG A 86 -2.99 18.82 -5.58
C ARG A 86 -1.82 19.26 -4.68
N GLU A 87 -1.80 20.53 -4.29
CA GLU A 87 -0.74 21.03 -3.40
C GLU A 87 -0.77 20.37 -2.03
N LEU A 88 -1.96 20.10 -1.50
CA LEU A 88 -2.15 19.43 -0.22
C LEU A 88 -1.57 18.01 -0.26
N VAL A 89 -1.86 17.25 -1.32
CA VAL A 89 -1.32 15.90 -1.50
C VAL A 89 0.20 15.91 -1.64
N VAL A 90 0.74 16.80 -2.47
CA VAL A 90 2.20 16.92 -2.67
C VAL A 90 2.92 17.23 -1.36
N LYS A 91 2.42 18.19 -0.56
CA LYS A 91 3.01 18.54 0.72
C LYS A 91 2.98 17.38 1.70
N ALA A 92 1.82 16.74 1.87
CA ALA A 92 1.66 15.61 2.79
C ALA A 92 2.62 14.45 2.47
N VAL A 93 2.75 14.10 1.19
CA VAL A 93 3.66 13.03 0.76
C VAL A 93 5.12 13.44 0.89
N ALA A 94 5.49 14.66 0.47
CA ALA A 94 6.87 15.14 0.58
C ALA A 94 7.36 15.18 2.03
N GLU A 95 6.53 15.64 2.96
CA GLU A 95 6.85 15.65 4.40
C GLU A 95 7.08 14.24 4.93
N ALA A 96 6.18 13.31 4.63
CA ALA A 96 6.28 11.94 5.11
C ALA A 96 7.48 11.18 4.52
N VAL A 97 7.78 11.40 3.23
CA VAL A 97 8.97 10.85 2.57
C VAL A 97 10.25 11.40 3.21
N SER A 98 10.31 12.70 3.50
CA SER A 98 11.49 13.32 4.13
C SER A 98 11.79 12.76 5.53
N ARG A 99 10.73 12.32 6.23
CA ARG A 99 10.79 11.74 7.58
C ARG A 99 10.87 10.22 7.58
N ASN A 100 10.77 9.58 6.42
CA ASN A 100 10.66 8.13 6.27
C ASN A 100 9.53 7.53 7.12
N THR A 101 8.34 8.15 7.04
CA THR A 101 7.14 7.80 7.82
C THR A 101 5.94 7.53 6.90
N GLN A 102 4.93 6.85 7.44
CA GLN A 102 3.65 6.68 6.75
C GLN A 102 2.88 8.01 6.69
N PHE A 103 2.08 8.20 5.63
CA PHE A 103 1.12 9.29 5.52
C PHE A 103 -0.30 8.76 5.33
N GLN A 104 -1.27 9.60 5.70
CA GLN A 104 -2.67 9.47 5.36
C GLN A 104 -3.16 10.84 4.92
N VAL A 105 -3.86 10.91 3.78
CA VAL A 105 -4.36 12.16 3.21
C VAL A 105 -5.72 11.91 2.59
N GLU A 106 -6.67 12.77 2.92
CA GLU A 106 -8.01 12.77 2.33
C GLU A 106 -8.09 13.92 1.33
N TYR A 107 -8.51 13.61 0.11
CA TYR A 107 -8.60 14.56 -0.99
C TYR A 107 -9.60 14.08 -2.02
N ARG A 108 -10.06 14.99 -2.88
CA ARG A 108 -11.00 14.67 -3.95
C ARG A 108 -10.27 14.25 -5.22
N ILE A 109 -10.88 13.31 -5.93
CA ILE A 109 -10.51 12.97 -7.29
C ILE A 109 -11.66 13.29 -8.25
N ILE A 110 -11.31 13.49 -9.51
CA ILE A 110 -12.22 13.55 -10.64
C ILE A 110 -12.22 12.15 -11.24
N ASP A 111 -13.36 11.48 -11.19
CA ASP A 111 -13.55 10.19 -11.83
C ASP A 111 -13.99 10.37 -13.30
N ILE A 112 -13.91 9.32 -14.11
CA ILE A 112 -14.31 9.39 -15.53
C ILE A 112 -15.82 9.58 -15.72
N ASN A 113 -16.62 9.34 -14.68
CA ASN A 113 -18.06 9.30 -14.72
C ASN A 113 -18.71 10.63 -14.29
N ASN A 114 -17.93 11.64 -13.87
CA ASN A 114 -18.43 12.89 -13.29
C ASN A 114 -17.60 14.13 -13.68
#